data_AF-A0A7L3URA5-F1
#
_entry.id   AF-A0A7L3URA5-F1
#
_cell.length_a   1.000
_cell.length_b   1.000
_cell.length_c   1.000
_cell.angle_alpha   90.00
_cell.angle_beta   90.00
_cell.angle_gamma   90.00
#
_symmetry.space_group_name_H-M   'P 1'
#
loop_
_entity.id
_entity.type
_entity.pdbx_description
1 polymer ?
#
loop_
_entity_poly.entity_id
_entity_poly.type
_entity_poly.pdbx_seq_one_letter_code
_entity_poly.pdbx_strand_id
1 'polypeptide(L)'
;VDSNGVEATVVVKNPCNFPIEFYSLDFDEQYLEEEKILRMAVGSEYQKSFFMPPRAMGETLPPEVLQDHEAQMRPKAQQAELKPMAEAKARAESEAKAKAMGKAATAYHRTVLLTPESLLKETGNPVSRAVVRHLGIAPSSCEAQPHQGGMVVIIHGPPRAGKTEIAAGLCQYYDAAYVSIDTVVKEAMAKD
;
A
#
# COMPACT_ATOMS: atom_id res chain seq x y z
N VAL A 1 -39.83 13.56 8.20
CA VAL A 1 -39.72 15.03 8.26
C VAL A 1 -38.62 15.36 7.30
N ASP A 2 -39.00 15.58 6.05
CA ASP A 2 -38.06 15.76 4.95
C ASP A 2 -37.62 17.22 5.00
N SER A 3 -36.43 17.45 5.54
CA SER A 3 -35.83 18.77 5.60
C SER A 3 -35.52 19.19 4.16
N ASN A 4 -36.28 20.16 3.63
CA ASN A 4 -35.95 20.80 2.36
C ASN A 4 -34.55 21.40 2.50
N GLY A 5 -33.56 20.80 1.83
CA GLY A 5 -32.19 21.30 1.80
C GLY A 5 -32.16 22.74 1.28
N VAL A 6 -31.21 23.53 1.79
CA VAL A 6 -30.98 24.90 1.31
C VAL A 6 -29.91 24.83 0.22
N GLU A 7 -30.28 25.12 -1.01
CA GLU A 7 -29.33 25.26 -2.13
C GLU A 7 -28.77 26.69 -2.16
N ALA A 8 -27.45 26.81 -2.35
CA ALA A 8 -26.77 28.10 -2.47
C ALA A 8 -25.70 28.03 -3.56
N THR A 9 -25.61 29.06 -4.40
CA THR A 9 -24.60 29.15 -5.46
C THR A 9 -23.35 29.86 -4.95
N VAL A 10 -22.18 29.23 -5.13
CA VAL A 10 -20.88 29.79 -4.72
C VAL A 10 -20.03 30.01 -5.98
N VAL A 11 -19.44 31.21 -6.10
CA VAL A 11 -18.48 31.53 -7.17
C VAL A 11 -17.07 31.40 -6.61
N VAL A 12 -16.30 30.47 -7.16
CA VAL A 12 -14.91 30.26 -6.75
C VAL A 12 -13.95 30.75 -7.83
N LYS A 13 -12.94 31.52 -7.43
CA LYS A 13 -11.85 31.97 -8.30
C LYS A 13 -10.56 31.37 -7.78
N ASN A 14 -9.78 30.75 -8.66
CA ASN A 14 -8.45 30.26 -8.34
C ASN A 14 -7.43 31.42 -8.50
N PRO A 15 -6.85 31.95 -7.42
CA PRO A 15 -5.83 33.00 -7.50
C PRO A 15 -4.41 32.44 -7.74
N CYS A 16 -4.24 31.12 -7.71
CA CYS A 16 -2.96 30.45 -7.77
C CYS A 16 -2.56 30.10 -9.21
N ASN A 17 -1.26 29.95 -9.43
CA ASN A 17 -0.66 29.53 -10.72
C ASN A 17 -0.62 28.00 -10.91
N PHE A 18 -1.38 27.26 -10.11
CA PHE A 18 -1.48 25.80 -10.17
C PHE A 18 -2.96 25.39 -10.21
N PRO A 19 -3.29 24.24 -10.81
CA PRO A 19 -4.68 23.74 -10.85
C PRO A 19 -5.19 23.45 -9.43
N ILE A 20 -6.43 23.85 -9.15
CA ILE A 20 -7.15 23.57 -7.88
C ILE A 20 -8.35 22.69 -8.22
N GLU A 21 -8.56 21.63 -7.45
CA GLU A 21 -9.71 20.73 -7.58
C GLU A 21 -10.62 20.82 -6.37
N PHE A 22 -11.92 20.77 -6.64
CA PHE A 22 -12.96 20.65 -5.63
C PHE A 22 -13.48 19.22 -5.67
N TYR A 23 -13.30 18.49 -4.58
CA TYR A 23 -13.85 17.15 -4.43
C TYR A 23 -14.86 17.15 -3.29
N SER A 24 -15.85 16.27 -3.39
CA SER A 24 -16.83 16.05 -2.35
C SER A 24 -16.98 14.55 -2.16
N LEU A 25 -16.53 14.03 -1.02
CA LEU A 25 -16.51 12.58 -0.76
C LEU A 25 -17.87 11.91 -0.96
N ASP A 26 -18.96 12.64 -0.66
CA ASP A 26 -20.32 12.09 -0.72
C ASP A 26 -21.02 12.27 -2.08
N PHE A 27 -20.55 13.19 -2.92
CA PHE A 27 -21.25 13.62 -4.15
C PHE A 27 -20.41 13.46 -5.42
N ASP A 28 -19.12 13.16 -5.28
CA ASP A 28 -18.21 12.95 -6.38
C ASP A 28 -18.31 11.51 -6.86
N GLU A 29 -18.95 11.32 -8.02
CA GLU A 29 -19.13 10.01 -8.64
C GLU A 29 -17.78 9.33 -8.94
N GLN A 30 -16.77 10.09 -9.37
CA GLN A 30 -15.44 9.57 -9.65
C GLN A 30 -14.80 9.01 -8.37
N TYR A 31 -14.87 9.75 -7.27
CA TYR A 31 -14.36 9.29 -5.97
C TYR A 31 -15.05 7.99 -5.52
N LEU A 32 -16.38 7.91 -5.63
CA LEU A 32 -17.15 6.74 -5.19
C LEU A 32 -16.80 5.48 -6.00
N GLU A 33 -16.59 5.62 -7.31
CA GLU A 33 -16.14 4.53 -8.17
C GLU A 33 -14.73 4.07 -7.81
N GLU A 34 -13.80 5.01 -7.65
CA GLU A 34 -12.41 4.72 -7.29
C GLU A 34 -12.31 4.05 -5.91
N GLU A 35 -13.08 4.52 -4.93
CA GLU A 35 -13.11 3.93 -3.58
C GLU A 35 -13.61 2.48 -3.64
N LYS A 36 -14.64 2.21 -4.44
CA LYS A 36 -15.17 0.86 -4.64
C LYS A 36 -14.11 -0.06 -5.28
N ILE A 37 -13.38 0.43 -6.27
CA ILE A 37 -12.29 -0.31 -6.92
C ILE A 37 -11.19 -0.61 -5.89
N LEU A 38 -10.73 0.38 -5.14
CA LEU A 38 -9.67 0.23 -4.13
C LEU A 38 -10.07 -0.75 -3.02
N ARG A 39 -11.32 -0.70 -2.57
CA ARG A 39 -11.88 -1.63 -1.59
C ARG A 39 -11.85 -3.08 -2.08
N MET A 40 -12.10 -3.29 -3.37
CA MET A 40 -12.03 -4.62 -4.00
C MET A 40 -10.60 -5.08 -4.25
N ALA A 41 -9.69 -4.16 -4.56
CA ALA A 41 -8.31 -4.44 -4.93
C ALA A 41 -7.42 -4.75 -3.70
N VAL A 42 -7.58 -4.00 -2.61
CA VAL A 42 -6.77 -4.14 -1.38
C VAL A 42 -7.38 -5.18 -0.41
N GLY A 43 -8.65 -5.51 -0.58
CA GLY A 43 -9.34 -6.51 0.22
C GLY A 43 -9.78 -6.01 1.60
N SER A 44 -10.54 -6.86 2.30
CA SER A 44 -11.14 -6.56 3.61
C SER A 44 -10.19 -6.68 4.80
N GLU A 45 -8.92 -7.07 4.58
CA GLU A 45 -7.86 -6.93 5.58
C GLU A 45 -7.42 -5.46 5.60
N TYR A 46 -8.25 -4.63 6.23
CA TYR A 46 -8.05 -3.19 6.41
C TYR A 46 -6.69 -2.91 7.08
N GLN A 47 -5.63 -2.76 6.30
CA GLN A 47 -4.62 -1.77 6.64
C GLN A 47 -5.26 -0.42 6.37
N LYS A 48 -5.56 0.31 7.45
CA LYS A 48 -6.19 1.65 7.45
C LYS A 48 -5.46 2.68 6.56
N SER A 49 -4.24 2.36 6.14
CA SER A 49 -3.41 3.18 5.27
C SER A 49 -2.61 2.27 4.33
N PHE A 50 -2.67 2.56 3.04
CA PHE A 50 -1.74 2.02 2.05
C PHE A 50 -1.10 3.19 1.30
N PHE A 51 0.05 2.95 0.68
CA PHE A 51 0.77 3.96 -0.08
C PHE A 51 0.40 3.87 -1.56
N MET A 52 0.14 5.02 -2.18
CA MET A 52 -0.01 5.13 -3.62
C MET A 52 1.07 6.06 -4.18
N PRO A 53 1.45 5.87 -5.46
CA PRO A 53 2.20 6.88 -6.20
C PRO A 53 1.52 8.25 -6.11
N PRO A 54 2.29 9.34 -5.99
CA PRO A 54 1.77 10.70 -6.15
C PRO A 54 0.99 10.83 -7.46
N ARG A 55 -0.22 11.37 -7.40
CA ARG A 55 -1.08 11.63 -8.55
C ARG A 55 -1.22 13.12 -8.80
N ALA A 56 -1.30 13.50 -10.07
CA ALA A 56 -1.71 14.85 -10.45
C ALA A 56 -3.20 15.06 -10.19
N MET A 57 -3.59 16.33 -10.14
CA MET A 57 -4.99 16.76 -10.12
C MET A 57 -5.76 16.08 -11.26
N GLY A 58 -6.83 15.36 -10.94
CA GLY A 58 -7.75 14.73 -11.91
C GLY A 58 -7.20 13.45 -12.54
N GLU A 59 -6.03 12.98 -12.11
CA GLU A 59 -5.45 11.73 -12.57
C GLU A 59 -6.18 10.53 -11.95
N THR A 60 -6.58 9.59 -12.81
CA THR A 60 -7.29 8.36 -12.42
C THR A 60 -6.39 7.42 -11.61
N LEU A 61 -7.00 6.37 -11.04
CA LEU A 61 -6.24 5.30 -10.40
C LEU A 61 -5.15 4.70 -11.32
N PRO A 62 -4.03 4.21 -10.74
CA PRO A 62 -2.99 3.54 -11.48
C PRO A 62 -3.56 2.39 -12.33
N PRO A 63 -3.04 2.19 -13.55
CA PRO A 63 -3.59 1.20 -14.48
C PRO A 63 -3.45 -0.23 -13.95
N GLU A 64 -2.50 -0.51 -13.07
CA GLU A 64 -2.36 -1.81 -12.41
C GLU A 64 -3.61 -2.15 -11.59
N VAL A 65 -4.17 -1.16 -10.89
CA VAL A 65 -5.38 -1.31 -10.07
C VAL A 65 -6.61 -1.51 -10.95
N LEU A 66 -6.71 -0.72 -12.03
CA LEU A 66 -7.82 -0.82 -12.98
C LEU A 66 -7.84 -2.17 -13.71
N GLN A 67 -6.68 -2.63 -14.18
CA GLN A 67 -6.54 -3.93 -14.86
C GLN A 67 -6.91 -5.10 -13.94
N ASP A 68 -6.47 -5.06 -12.69
CA ASP A 68 -6.79 -6.12 -11.73
C ASP A 68 -8.30 -6.12 -11.39
N HIS A 69 -8.94 -4.94 -11.30
CA HIS A 69 -10.38 -4.84 -11.13
C HIS A 69 -11.16 -5.41 -12.34
N GLU A 70 -10.79 -5.03 -13.56
CA GLU A 70 -11.38 -5.60 -14.78
C GLU A 70 -11.19 -7.12 -14.85
N ALA A 71 -9.99 -7.60 -14.53
CA ALA A 71 -9.67 -9.03 -14.51
C ALA A 71 -10.50 -9.79 -13.47
N GLN A 72 -10.84 -9.18 -12.34
CA GLN A 72 -11.76 -9.77 -11.36
C GLN A 72 -13.22 -9.74 -11.81
N MET A 73 -13.63 -8.73 -12.59
CA MET A 73 -14.99 -8.60 -13.11
C MET A 73 -15.29 -9.61 -14.22
N ARG A 74 -14.31 -9.96 -15.07
CA ARG A 74 -14.47 -10.95 -16.15
C ARG A 74 -14.97 -12.34 -15.69
N PRO A 75 -14.36 -13.03 -14.71
CA PRO A 75 -14.84 -14.32 -14.23
C PRO A 75 -16.11 -14.19 -13.38
N LYS A 76 -16.31 -13.06 -12.67
CA LYS A 76 -17.56 -12.80 -11.92
C LYS A 76 -18.75 -12.63 -12.86
N ALA A 77 -18.56 -11.98 -14.01
CA ALA A 77 -19.59 -11.85 -15.04
C ALA A 77 -19.93 -13.22 -15.66
N GLN A 78 -18.93 -14.01 -16.05
CA GLN A 78 -19.14 -15.37 -16.58
C GLN A 78 -19.80 -16.30 -15.54
N GLN A 79 -19.42 -16.21 -14.27
CA GLN A 79 -20.09 -16.95 -13.20
C GLN A 79 -21.50 -16.42 -12.91
N ALA A 80 -21.76 -15.11 -13.01
CA ALA A 80 -23.10 -14.55 -12.86
C ALA A 80 -24.05 -15.03 -13.98
N GLU A 81 -23.54 -15.24 -15.18
CA GLU A 81 -24.31 -15.84 -16.29
C GLU A 81 -24.51 -17.35 -16.14
N LEU A 82 -23.59 -18.06 -15.47
CA LEU A 82 -23.69 -19.51 -15.21
C LEU A 82 -24.43 -19.87 -13.91
N LYS A 83 -24.50 -18.94 -12.94
CA LYS A 83 -25.25 -19.06 -11.67
C LYS A 83 -26.74 -19.37 -11.86
N PRO A 84 -27.51 -18.78 -12.79
CA PRO A 84 -28.91 -19.18 -12.99
C PRO A 84 -29.05 -20.64 -13.46
N MET A 85 -28.06 -21.19 -14.17
CA MET A 85 -28.06 -22.57 -14.66
C MET A 85 -27.59 -23.58 -13.59
N ALA A 86 -26.69 -23.17 -12.70
CA ALA A 86 -26.20 -23.98 -11.58
C ALA A 86 -27.16 -23.97 -10.38
N GLU A 87 -27.85 -22.86 -10.09
CA GLU A 87 -28.87 -22.77 -9.03
C GLU A 87 -30.10 -23.61 -9.34
N ALA A 88 -30.46 -23.77 -10.62
CA ALA A 88 -31.50 -24.71 -11.05
C ALA A 88 -31.09 -26.18 -10.84
N LYS A 89 -29.79 -26.49 -10.91
CA LYS A 89 -29.25 -27.85 -10.74
C LYS A 89 -28.93 -28.19 -9.28
N ALA A 90 -28.55 -27.20 -8.48
CA ALA A 90 -28.27 -27.35 -7.04
C ALA A 90 -29.55 -27.49 -6.20
N ARG A 91 -30.70 -26.99 -6.67
CA ARG A 91 -32.00 -27.17 -6.01
C ARG A 91 -32.51 -28.63 -6.04
N ALA A 92 -31.92 -29.49 -6.88
CA ALA A 92 -32.26 -30.92 -6.96
C ALA A 92 -31.42 -31.82 -6.04
N GLU A 93 -30.30 -31.33 -5.48
CA GLU A 93 -29.33 -32.19 -4.77
C GLU A 93 -29.10 -31.81 -3.29
N SER A 94 -29.75 -30.77 -2.76
CA SER A 94 -29.52 -30.29 -1.38
C SER A 94 -30.52 -30.79 -0.32
N GLU A 95 -31.32 -31.82 -0.60
CA GLU A 95 -32.20 -32.46 0.42
C GLU A 95 -31.49 -33.56 1.24
N ALA A 96 -30.19 -33.81 1.02
CA ALA A 96 -29.45 -34.86 1.71
C ALA A 96 -28.14 -34.36 2.33
N LYS A 97 -28.22 -33.93 3.59
CA LYS A 97 -27.25 -34.12 4.71
C LYS A 97 -27.00 -32.85 5.51
N ALA A 98 -27.66 -32.81 6.68
CA ALA A 98 -27.33 -31.96 7.81
C ALA A 98 -26.62 -32.78 8.91
N LYS A 99 -25.83 -32.07 9.75
CA LYS A 99 -25.09 -32.42 11.00
C LYS A 99 -23.59 -32.71 10.82
N ALA A 100 -22.65 -32.25 11.66
CA ALA A 100 -22.65 -31.38 12.85
C ALA A 100 -21.17 -31.01 13.23
N MET A 101 -21.03 -30.09 14.22
CA MET A 101 -19.86 -29.84 15.11
C MET A 101 -18.82 -28.81 14.60
N GLY A 102 -18.28 -27.82 15.33
CA GLY A 102 -18.41 -27.36 16.71
C GLY A 102 -17.08 -26.73 17.21
N LYS A 103 -17.04 -25.38 17.35
CA LYS A 103 -16.16 -24.47 18.16
C LYS A 103 -14.61 -24.52 18.09
N ALA A 104 -14.01 -23.34 17.88
CA ALA A 104 -13.20 -22.63 18.90
C ALA A 104 -12.79 -21.23 18.40
N ALA A 105 -12.93 -20.21 19.26
CA ALA A 105 -12.43 -18.85 19.05
C ALA A 105 -11.10 -18.69 19.77
N THR A 106 -10.10 -18.14 19.08
CA THR A 106 -8.86 -17.64 19.71
C THR A 106 -8.61 -16.22 19.24
N ALA A 107 -8.60 -15.31 20.21
CA ALA A 107 -8.23 -13.92 20.03
C ALA A 107 -6.75 -13.81 19.66
N TYR A 108 -6.44 -13.08 18.58
CA TYR A 108 -5.10 -12.62 18.28
C TYR A 108 -5.04 -11.12 18.54
N HIS A 109 -4.41 -10.72 19.65
CA HIS A 109 -3.76 -9.42 19.69
C HIS A 109 -2.47 -9.55 18.89
N ARG A 110 -2.51 -9.15 17.61
CA ARG A 110 -1.30 -8.97 16.81
C ARG A 110 -0.91 -7.50 16.89
N THR A 111 0.09 -7.24 17.73
CA THR A 111 0.84 -5.99 17.76
C THR A 111 1.37 -5.71 16.34
N VAL A 112 0.88 -4.62 15.75
CA VAL A 112 1.33 -4.12 14.46
C VAL A 112 2.69 -3.46 14.67
N LEU A 113 3.76 -4.17 14.36
CA LEU A 113 5.07 -3.57 14.16
C LEU A 113 5.08 -3.04 12.73
N LEU A 114 5.04 -1.72 12.57
CA LEU A 114 5.23 -1.05 11.28
C LEU A 114 6.69 -1.25 10.86
N THR A 115 6.97 -2.31 10.10
CA THR A 115 8.24 -2.47 9.38
C THR A 115 8.02 -2.25 7.89
N PRO A 116 8.89 -1.47 7.22
CA PRO A 116 8.82 -1.26 5.76
C PRO A 116 8.99 -2.57 4.96
N GLU A 117 9.47 -3.65 5.58
CA GLU A 117 9.58 -4.99 4.97
C GLU A 117 8.22 -5.64 4.64
N SER A 118 7.17 -5.30 5.37
CA SER A 118 5.82 -5.85 5.11
C SER A 118 5.17 -5.31 3.83
N LEU A 119 5.64 -4.18 3.31
CA LEU A 119 5.15 -3.58 2.05
C LEU A 119 5.68 -4.29 0.80
N LEU A 120 6.81 -5.00 0.91
CA LEU A 120 7.45 -5.69 -0.23
C LEU A 120 7.11 -7.18 -0.31
N LYS A 121 6.46 -7.76 0.71
CA LYS A 121 6.03 -9.17 0.72
C LYS A 121 4.69 -9.42 0.03
N GLU A 122 3.90 -8.38 -0.23
CA GLU A 122 2.70 -8.50 -1.08
C GLU A 122 3.04 -8.24 -2.55
N THR A 123 3.84 -9.12 -3.14
CA THR A 123 4.12 -9.11 -4.59
C THR A 123 2.86 -9.37 -5.45
N GLY A 124 1.71 -9.67 -4.83
CA GLY A 124 0.43 -9.87 -5.50
C GLY A 124 -0.54 -8.68 -5.48
N ASN A 125 -0.31 -7.64 -4.68
CA ASN A 125 -1.27 -6.54 -4.57
C ASN A 125 -1.11 -5.54 -5.75
N PRO A 126 -2.19 -5.18 -6.47
CA PRO A 126 -2.15 -4.16 -7.54
C PRO A 126 -1.50 -2.85 -7.12
N VAL A 127 -1.73 -2.42 -5.88
CA VAL A 127 -1.22 -1.15 -5.35
C VAL A 127 0.30 -1.20 -5.19
N SER A 128 0.82 -2.30 -4.64
CA SER A 128 2.26 -2.51 -4.50
C SER A 128 2.96 -2.53 -5.86
N ARG A 129 2.34 -3.14 -6.87
CA ARG A 129 2.83 -3.12 -8.26
C ARG A 129 2.92 -1.70 -8.83
N ALA A 130 1.92 -0.87 -8.57
CA ALA A 130 1.93 0.55 -8.99
C ALA A 130 3.08 1.34 -8.33
N VAL A 131 3.36 1.09 -7.05
CA VAL A 131 4.48 1.73 -6.33
C VAL A 131 5.83 1.29 -6.91
N VAL A 132 6.04 -0.01 -7.14
CA VAL A 132 7.26 -0.56 -7.75
C VAL A 132 7.54 0.07 -9.12
N ARG A 133 6.49 0.20 -9.95
CA ARG A 133 6.59 0.88 -11.25
C ARG A 133 6.97 2.36 -11.09
N HIS A 134 6.32 3.08 -10.19
CA HIS A 134 6.59 4.50 -9.97
C HIS A 134 8.04 4.75 -9.50
N LEU A 135 8.59 3.83 -8.71
CA LEU A 135 9.98 3.86 -8.25
C LEU A 135 10.99 3.41 -9.33
N GLY A 136 10.52 2.97 -10.50
CA GLY A 136 11.39 2.48 -11.58
C GLY A 136 12.06 1.14 -11.29
N ILE A 137 11.50 0.34 -10.37
CA ILE A 137 12.03 -0.97 -10.02
C ILE A 137 11.55 -1.98 -11.08
N ALA A 138 12.48 -2.61 -11.79
CA ALA A 138 12.15 -3.53 -12.88
C ALA A 138 11.51 -4.84 -12.36
N PRO A 139 10.41 -5.33 -12.98
CA PRO A 139 9.77 -6.59 -12.56
C PRO A 139 10.65 -7.83 -12.81
N SER A 140 11.58 -7.77 -13.77
CA SER A 140 12.54 -8.85 -14.06
C SER A 140 13.63 -9.01 -13.01
N SER A 141 13.80 -8.04 -12.11
CA SER A 141 14.66 -8.15 -10.93
C SER A 141 13.97 -8.88 -9.78
N CYS A 142 12.70 -9.26 -9.94
CA CYS A 142 11.82 -9.74 -8.87
C CYS A 142 11.64 -11.27 -8.86
N GLU A 143 12.42 -12.00 -9.65
CA GLU A 143 12.70 -13.41 -9.36
C GLU A 143 14.11 -13.48 -8.75
N ALA A 144 14.17 -13.76 -7.45
CA ALA A 144 15.41 -14.03 -6.70
C ALA A 144 16.46 -12.90 -6.68
N GLN A 145 16.19 -11.84 -5.93
CA GLN A 145 16.84 -11.66 -4.62
C GLN A 145 16.11 -10.52 -3.91
N PRO A 146 15.75 -10.67 -2.61
CA PRO A 146 15.34 -9.51 -1.83
C PRO A 146 16.45 -8.48 -2.00
N HIS A 147 16.12 -7.26 -2.42
CA HIS A 147 17.01 -6.14 -2.19
C HIS A 147 17.33 -6.24 -0.70
N GLN A 148 18.54 -6.70 -0.36
CA GLN A 148 19.00 -6.70 1.01
C GLN A 148 19.07 -5.23 1.36
N GLY A 149 17.98 -4.72 1.93
CA GLY A 149 17.84 -3.33 2.29
C GLY A 149 18.96 -3.04 3.27
N GLY A 150 20.00 -2.36 2.80
CA GLY A 150 21.05 -1.89 3.68
C GLY A 150 20.45 -0.83 4.59
N MET A 151 20.57 -1.03 5.91
CA MET A 151 20.24 0.01 6.88
C MET A 151 21.45 0.94 6.99
N VAL A 152 21.25 2.24 6.77
CA VAL A 152 22.25 3.27 7.03
C VAL A 152 21.89 3.97 8.33
N VAL A 153 22.77 3.92 9.33
CA VAL A 153 22.56 4.56 10.64
C VAL A 153 23.49 5.76 10.77
N ILE A 154 22.92 6.94 10.99
CA ILE A 154 23.67 8.20 11.19
C ILE A 154 23.67 8.55 12.67
N ILE A 155 24.85 8.58 13.28
CA ILE A 155 25.03 8.89 14.71
C ILE A 155 25.61 10.30 14.84
N HIS A 156 24.81 11.23 15.39
CA HIS A 156 25.21 12.62 15.62
C HIS A 156 25.11 13.01 17.10
N GLY A 157 25.64 14.19 17.48
CA GLY A 157 25.64 14.66 18.87
C GLY A 157 26.79 15.62 19.22
N PRO A 158 26.98 16.00 20.49
CA PRO A 158 28.10 16.83 20.91
C PRO A 158 29.44 16.04 20.91
N PRO A 159 30.60 16.72 20.87
CA PRO A 159 31.89 16.07 21.01
C PRO A 159 32.00 15.38 22.38
N ARG A 160 32.69 14.21 22.43
CA ARG A 160 32.83 13.35 23.63
C ARG A 160 31.54 12.67 24.14
N ALA A 161 30.44 12.70 23.38
CA ALA A 161 29.20 11.98 23.72
C ALA A 161 29.27 10.44 23.56
N GLY A 162 30.46 9.88 23.28
CA GLY A 162 30.61 8.43 23.07
C GLY A 162 30.07 7.91 21.73
N LYS A 163 29.81 8.77 20.73
CA LYS A 163 29.29 8.36 19.42
C LYS A 163 30.10 7.25 18.76
N THR A 164 31.43 7.34 18.86
CA THR A 164 32.37 6.37 18.29
C THR A 164 32.22 4.99 18.94
N GLU A 165 31.98 4.96 20.26
CA GLU A 165 31.80 3.72 21.01
C GLU A 165 30.46 3.06 20.68
N ILE A 166 29.38 3.84 20.61
CA ILE A 166 28.06 3.36 20.19
C ILE A 166 28.10 2.86 18.74
N ALA A 167 28.77 3.59 17.84
CA ALA A 167 28.92 3.20 16.45
C ALA A 167 29.69 1.88 16.32
N ALA A 168 30.78 1.71 17.06
CA ALA A 168 31.55 0.48 17.08
C ALA A 168 30.71 -0.71 17.60
N GLY A 169 29.91 -0.51 18.65
CA GLY A 169 29.00 -1.53 19.16
C GLY A 169 27.93 -1.94 18.14
N LEU A 170 27.35 -0.97 17.44
CA LEU A 170 26.38 -1.25 16.36
C LEU A 170 27.02 -1.96 15.17
N CYS A 171 28.24 -1.59 14.80
CA CYS A 171 28.98 -2.26 13.74
C CYS A 171 29.28 -3.72 14.07
N GLN A 172 29.65 -4.02 15.32
CA GLN A 172 29.86 -5.40 15.77
C GLN A 172 28.55 -6.20 15.80
N TYR A 173 27.46 -5.58 16.23
CA TYR A 173 26.17 -6.27 16.36
C TYR A 173 25.54 -6.60 15.00
N TYR A 174 25.62 -5.68 14.04
CA TYR A 174 25.01 -5.83 12.71
C TYR A 174 26.00 -6.26 11.62
N ASP A 175 27.26 -6.56 11.96
CA ASP A 175 28.36 -6.81 11.02
C ASP A 175 28.43 -5.72 9.91
N ALA A 176 28.34 -4.46 10.35
CA ALA A 176 28.19 -3.31 9.46
C ALA A 176 29.50 -2.54 9.29
N ALA A 177 29.70 -1.94 8.11
CA ALA A 177 30.83 -1.08 7.83
C ALA A 177 30.77 0.22 8.66
N TYR A 178 31.88 0.57 9.30
CA TYR A 178 32.03 1.81 10.06
C TYR A 178 32.69 2.89 9.19
N VAL A 179 32.01 4.02 8.98
CA VAL A 179 32.55 5.18 8.25
C VAL A 179 32.52 6.42 9.13
N SER A 180 33.68 7.04 9.32
CA SER A 180 33.83 8.30 10.04
C SER A 180 34.27 9.41 9.10
N ILE A 181 33.56 10.54 9.12
CA ILE A 181 33.88 11.72 8.29
C ILE A 181 35.28 12.24 8.63
N ASP A 182 35.64 12.27 9.92
CA ASP A 182 36.95 12.78 10.36
C ASP A 182 38.11 11.97 9.76
N THR A 183 37.93 10.65 9.57
CA THR A 183 38.95 9.79 8.94
C THR A 183 39.07 10.09 7.45
N VAL A 184 37.93 10.18 6.76
CA VAL A 184 37.89 10.50 5.32
C VAL A 184 38.53 11.86 5.02
N VAL A 185 38.23 12.87 5.85
CA VAL A 185 38.81 14.20 5.70
C VAL A 185 40.32 14.19 5.93
N LYS A 186 40.81 13.48 6.96
CA LYS A 186 42.25 13.36 7.22
C LYS A 186 42.99 12.65 6.08
N GLU A 187 42.40 11.60 5.53
CA GLU A 187 42.97 10.89 4.37
C GLU A 187 43.00 11.76 3.12
N ALA A 188 42.00 12.61 2.91
CA ALA A 188 41.97 13.55 1.79
C ALA A 188 43.09 14.59 1.93
N MET A 189 43.23 15.20 3.11
CA MET A 189 44.29 16.20 3.38
C MET A 189 45.71 15.64 3.31
N ALA A 190 45.90 14.33 3.49
CA ALA A 190 47.20 13.69 3.40
C ALA A 190 47.61 13.31 1.96
N LYS A 191 46.67 13.41 1.01
CA LYS A 191 46.90 13.12 -0.41
C LYS A 191 47.17 14.38 -1.25
N ASP A 192 46.99 15.55 -0.66
CA ASP A 192 47.40 16.87 -1.20
C ASP A 192 48.85 17.18 -0.82
#